data_AF-A0A062UL56-F1
#
_entry.id   AF-A0A062UL56-F1
#
_cell.length_a   1.000
_cell.length_b   1.000
_cell.length_c   1.000
_cell.angle_alpha   90.00
_cell.angle_beta   90.00
_cell.angle_gamma   90.00
#
_symmetry.space_group_name_H-M   'P 1'
#
loop_
_entity.id
_entity.type
_entity.pdbx_description
1 polymer ?
#
loop_
_entity_poly.entity_id
_entity_poly.type
_entity_poly.pdbx_seq_one_letter_code
_entity_poly.pdbx_strand_id
1 'polypeptide(L)'
;MQIGEVISLVVLGAYAVLGAMTMLSPAWMARIVRLVEDPDPGRPGGFSEFRATFGGLFMFSHMMTAALLLTVSQSEVNVLSVLVVLPLAAGWIGAAFGRTLSLLLDKQKNRGNGMIPVWIPMEFLSGLAIAAPILQFMG
;
A
#
# COMPACT_ATOMS: atom_id res chain seq x y z
N MET A 1 -14.93 13.57 -13.18
CA MET A 1 -13.76 13.17 -12.38
C MET A 1 -13.06 14.40 -11.84
N GLN A 2 -12.80 14.40 -10.55
CA GLN A 2 -12.16 15.48 -9.81
C GLN A 2 -10.66 15.25 -9.66
N ILE A 3 -9.90 16.31 -9.38
CA ILE A 3 -8.44 16.21 -9.24
C ILE A 3 -8.00 15.21 -8.16
N GLY A 4 -8.74 15.13 -7.05
CA GLY A 4 -8.47 14.18 -5.98
C GLY A 4 -8.62 12.71 -6.42
N GLU A 5 -9.57 12.42 -7.31
CA GLU A 5 -9.76 11.08 -7.87
C GLU A 5 -8.63 10.70 -8.82
N VAL A 6 -8.16 11.66 -9.62
CA VAL A 6 -7.00 11.45 -10.51
C VAL A 6 -5.75 11.13 -9.69
N ILE A 7 -5.47 11.88 -8.62
CA ILE A 7 -4.33 11.63 -7.73
C ILE A 7 -4.40 10.22 -7.14
N SER A 8 -5.58 9.83 -6.63
CA SER A 8 -5.80 8.51 -6.04
C SER A 8 -5.57 7.40 -7.06
N LEU A 9 -6.11 7.53 -8.28
CA LEU A 9 -5.96 6.53 -9.35
C LEU A 9 -4.51 6.31 -9.76
N VAL A 10 -3.70 7.38 -9.83
CA VAL A 10 -2.26 7.25 -10.16
C VAL A 10 -1.55 6.40 -9.11
N VAL A 11 -1.79 6.67 -7.83
CA VAL A 11 -1.14 5.92 -6.73
C VAL A 11 -1.65 4.48 -6.68
N LEU A 12 -2.95 4.26 -6.79
CA LEU A 12 -3.55 2.91 -6.83
C LEU A 12 -3.00 2.11 -8.02
N GLY A 13 -2.93 2.71 -9.21
CA GLY A 13 -2.38 2.07 -10.40
C GLY A 13 -0.91 1.69 -10.23
N ALA A 14 -0.09 2.60 -9.70
CA ALA A 14 1.33 2.33 -9.42
C ALA A 14 1.51 1.16 -8.45
N TYR A 15 0.69 1.07 -7.40
CA TYR A 15 0.76 -0.04 -6.45
C TYR A 15 0.16 -1.35 -6.95
N ALA A 16 -0.82 -1.30 -7.85
CA ALA A 16 -1.27 -2.49 -8.57
C ALA A 16 -0.12 -3.08 -9.42
N VAL A 17 0.62 -2.23 -10.15
CA VAL A 17 1.81 -2.64 -10.92
C VAL A 17 2.89 -3.22 -9.99
N LEU A 18 3.13 -2.58 -8.85
CA LEU A 18 4.08 -3.09 -7.85
C LEU A 18 3.72 -4.50 -7.38
N GLY A 19 2.44 -4.74 -7.06
CA GLY A 19 1.96 -6.07 -6.69
C GLY A 19 2.12 -7.09 -7.82
N ALA A 20 1.82 -6.73 -9.06
CA ALA A 20 2.05 -7.58 -10.22
C ALA A 20 3.54 -7.94 -10.38
N MET A 21 4.43 -6.97 -10.24
CA MET A 21 5.89 -7.20 -10.27
C MET A 21 6.34 -8.15 -9.15
N THR A 22 5.75 -8.05 -7.96
CA THR A 22 6.05 -8.97 -6.86
C THR A 22 5.59 -10.41 -7.15
N MET A 23 4.44 -10.60 -7.80
CA MET A 23 4.00 -11.93 -8.22
C MET A 23 5.01 -12.59 -9.17
N LEU A 24 5.56 -11.80 -10.09
CA LEU A 24 6.56 -12.23 -11.07
C LEU A 24 7.94 -12.43 -10.45
N SER A 25 8.34 -11.56 -9.51
CA SER A 25 9.68 -11.56 -8.91
C SER A 25 9.65 -11.39 -7.38
N PRO A 26 9.41 -12.50 -6.63
CA PRO A 26 9.48 -12.50 -5.16
C PRO A 26 10.84 -12.05 -4.61
N ALA A 27 11.93 -12.50 -5.25
CA ALA A 27 13.29 -12.20 -4.82
C ALA A 27 13.63 -10.69 -4.92
N TRP A 28 13.08 -10.00 -5.92
CA TRP A 28 13.23 -8.55 -6.03
C TRP A 28 12.50 -7.84 -4.90
N MET A 29 11.24 -8.24 -4.62
CA MET A 29 10.46 -7.63 -3.55
C MET A 29 11.10 -7.86 -2.18
N ALA A 30 11.57 -9.08 -1.90
CA ALA A 30 12.28 -9.43 -0.66
C ALA A 30 13.45 -8.47 -0.37
N ARG A 31 14.18 -8.02 -1.40
CA ARG A 31 15.26 -7.03 -1.25
C ARG A 31 14.76 -5.63 -0.91
N ILE A 32 13.62 -5.21 -1.47
CA ILE A 32 13.00 -3.90 -1.21
C ILE A 32 12.47 -3.83 0.21
N VAL A 33 11.63 -4.80 0.58
CA VAL A 33 11.01 -4.85 1.92
C VAL A 33 11.94 -5.39 2.99
N ARG A 34 13.12 -5.90 2.59
CA ARG A 34 14.16 -6.46 3.46
C ARG A 34 13.64 -7.61 4.33
N LEU A 35 12.69 -8.37 3.80
CA LEU A 35 12.19 -9.60 4.40
C LEU A 35 12.99 -10.78 3.85
N VAL A 36 13.39 -11.68 4.73
CA VAL A 36 14.14 -12.89 4.39
C VAL A 36 13.26 -14.08 4.72
N GLU A 37 13.34 -15.12 3.89
CA GLU A 37 12.65 -16.39 4.17
C GLU A 37 13.18 -17.03 5.46
N ASP A 38 12.35 -17.84 6.11
CA ASP A 38 12.76 -18.64 7.26
C ASP A 38 13.90 -19.59 6.82
N PRO A 39 15.08 -19.55 7.47
CA PRO A 39 16.19 -20.42 7.10
C PRO A 39 15.99 -21.88 7.54
N ASP A 40 14.99 -22.19 8.39
CA ASP A 40 14.70 -23.55 8.83
C ASP A 40 14.21 -24.43 7.65
N PRO A 41 14.97 -25.47 7.26
CA PRO A 41 14.58 -26.36 6.16
C PRO A 41 13.27 -27.11 6.40
N GLY A 42 12.81 -27.23 7.66
CA GLY A 42 11.53 -27.83 8.02
C GLY A 42 10.32 -26.93 7.77
N ARG A 43 10.53 -25.67 7.39
CA ARG A 43 9.48 -24.64 7.23
C ARG A 43 9.55 -23.94 5.86
N PRO A 44 9.46 -24.67 4.73
CA PRO A 44 9.51 -24.06 3.40
C PRO A 44 8.27 -23.21 3.12
N GLY A 45 8.40 -22.18 2.28
CA GLY A 45 7.24 -21.40 1.79
C GLY A 45 7.41 -19.89 1.68
N GLY A 46 8.58 -19.31 1.97
CA GLY A 46 8.74 -17.85 1.96
C GLY A 46 8.26 -17.17 0.66
N PHE A 47 8.58 -17.74 -0.51
CA PHE A 47 8.12 -17.20 -1.81
C PHE A 47 6.61 -17.29 -2.04
N SER A 48 5.89 -18.22 -1.41
CA SER A 48 4.43 -18.23 -1.52
C SER A 48 3.82 -17.02 -0.80
N GLU A 49 4.36 -16.63 0.36
CA GLU A 49 3.91 -15.43 1.09
C GLU A 49 4.14 -14.14 0.29
N PHE A 50 5.29 -14.03 -0.38
CA PHE A 50 5.55 -12.90 -1.27
C PHE A 50 4.54 -12.83 -2.41
N ARG A 51 4.22 -13.96 -3.06
CA ARG A 51 3.25 -13.97 -4.17
C ARG A 51 1.82 -13.77 -3.70
N ALA A 52 1.45 -14.28 -2.53
CA ALA A 52 0.10 -14.16 -2.00
C ALA A 52 -0.16 -12.76 -1.44
N THR A 53 0.67 -12.31 -0.49
CA THR A 53 0.40 -11.12 0.32
C THR A 53 0.98 -9.85 -0.31
N PHE A 54 2.26 -9.87 -0.69
CA PHE A 54 2.90 -8.72 -1.34
C PHE A 54 2.61 -8.65 -2.85
N GLY A 55 2.15 -9.76 -3.45
CA GLY A 55 1.79 -9.87 -4.85
C GLY A 55 0.30 -9.73 -5.06
N GLY A 56 -0.44 -10.84 -4.96
CA GLY A 56 -1.85 -10.93 -5.29
C GLY A 56 -2.73 -10.00 -4.46
N LEU A 57 -2.65 -10.07 -3.13
CA LEU A 57 -3.45 -9.21 -2.25
C LEU A 57 -3.13 -7.73 -2.50
N PHE A 58 -1.85 -7.37 -2.58
CA PHE A 58 -1.43 -6.00 -2.85
C PHE A 58 -1.90 -5.52 -4.23
N MET A 59 -1.73 -6.33 -5.28
CA MET A 59 -2.18 -6.00 -6.64
C MET A 59 -3.69 -5.81 -6.71
N PHE A 60 -4.45 -6.82 -6.27
CA PHE A 60 -5.90 -6.83 -6.44
C PHE A 60 -6.60 -5.81 -5.52
N SER A 61 -6.10 -5.57 -4.31
CA SER A 61 -6.67 -4.52 -3.45
C SER A 61 -6.57 -3.15 -4.12
N HIS A 62 -5.40 -2.77 -4.64
CA HIS A 62 -5.22 -1.49 -5.30
C HIS A 62 -5.95 -1.41 -6.64
N MET A 63 -5.87 -2.47 -7.47
CA MET A 63 -6.55 -2.51 -8.77
C MET A 63 -8.06 -2.45 -8.63
N MET A 64 -8.64 -3.20 -7.68
CA MET A 64 -10.10 -3.20 -7.47
C MET A 64 -10.58 -1.89 -6.86
N THR A 65 -9.83 -1.27 -5.94
CA THR A 65 -10.13 0.08 -5.47
C THR A 65 -10.09 1.10 -6.62
N ALA A 66 -9.11 1.01 -7.53
CA ALA A 66 -9.06 1.88 -8.71
C ALA A 66 -10.25 1.66 -9.66
N ALA A 67 -10.61 0.40 -9.95
CA ALA A 67 -11.74 0.06 -10.81
C ALA A 67 -13.07 0.53 -10.22
N LEU A 68 -13.27 0.34 -8.91
CA LEU A 68 -14.44 0.84 -8.21
C LEU A 68 -14.47 2.38 -8.22
N LEU A 69 -13.33 3.04 -7.99
CA LEU A 69 -13.24 4.50 -8.04
C LEU A 69 -13.65 5.01 -9.43
N LEU A 70 -13.10 4.45 -10.51
CA LEU A 70 -13.51 4.80 -11.88
C LEU A 70 -15.01 4.61 -12.13
N THR A 71 -15.60 3.58 -11.53
CA THR A 71 -17.04 3.29 -11.67
C THR A 71 -17.90 4.31 -10.93
N VAL A 72 -17.52 4.69 -9.69
CA VAL A 72 -18.31 5.61 -8.86
C VAL A 72 -18.02 7.08 -9.14
N SER A 73 -16.89 7.42 -9.76
CA SER A 73 -16.51 8.79 -10.14
C SER A 73 -17.42 9.43 -11.21
N GLN A 74 -18.29 8.63 -11.84
CA GLN A 74 -19.33 9.12 -12.75
C GLN A 74 -20.69 9.29 -12.07
N SER A 75 -20.82 8.92 -10.79
CA SER A 75 -22.05 9.05 -10.02
C SER A 75 -22.28 10.49 -9.55
N GLU A 76 -23.53 10.91 -9.49
CA GLU A 76 -23.95 12.16 -8.82
C GLU A 76 -23.78 12.10 -7.29
N VAL A 77 -23.56 10.89 -6.74
CA VAL A 77 -23.40 10.67 -5.29
C VAL A 77 -21.92 10.76 -4.92
N ASN A 78 -21.43 11.97 -4.71
CA ASN A 78 -20.01 12.26 -4.45
C ASN A 78 -19.39 11.44 -3.30
N VAL A 79 -20.16 11.07 -2.28
CA VAL A 79 -19.62 10.33 -1.11
C VAL A 79 -19.11 8.93 -1.47
N LEU A 80 -19.57 8.33 -2.57
CA LEU A 80 -19.17 6.99 -2.98
C LEU A 80 -17.66 6.89 -3.26
N SER A 81 -17.06 7.90 -3.90
CA SER A 81 -15.62 7.93 -4.16
C SER A 81 -14.80 7.86 -2.87
N VAL A 82 -15.27 8.52 -1.81
CA VAL A 82 -14.61 8.47 -0.48
C VAL A 82 -14.76 7.09 0.15
N LEU A 83 -15.97 6.52 0.14
CA LEU A 83 -16.22 5.20 0.73
C LEU A 83 -15.38 4.09 0.08
N VAL A 84 -15.13 4.18 -1.23
CA VAL A 84 -14.31 3.22 -1.97
C VAL A 84 -12.84 3.28 -1.57
N VAL A 85 -12.27 4.49 -1.42
CA VAL A 85 -10.82 4.65 -1.18
C VAL A 85 -10.45 4.58 0.30
N LEU A 86 -11.38 4.91 1.20
CA LEU A 86 -11.11 5.07 2.62
C LEU A 86 -10.48 3.84 3.29
N PRO A 87 -10.93 2.60 3.04
CA PRO A 87 -10.32 1.42 3.67
C PRO A 87 -8.84 1.26 3.33
N LEU A 88 -8.48 1.46 2.06
CA LEU A 88 -7.10 1.28 1.61
C LEU A 88 -6.21 2.46 2.01
N ALA A 89 -6.75 3.70 2.01
CA ALA A 89 -6.08 4.85 2.58
C ALA A 89 -5.76 4.65 4.08
N ALA A 90 -6.74 4.18 4.85
CA ALA A 90 -6.56 3.87 6.26
C ALA A 90 -5.53 2.75 6.46
N GLY A 91 -5.50 1.74 5.58
CA GLY A 91 -4.47 0.70 5.58
C GLY A 91 -3.06 1.25 5.45
N TRP A 92 -2.83 2.19 4.52
CA TRP A 92 -1.53 2.85 4.35
C TRP A 92 -1.13 3.75 5.52
N ILE A 93 -2.07 4.49 6.10
CA ILE A 93 -1.84 5.26 7.32
C ILE A 93 -1.51 4.32 8.49
N GLY A 94 -2.22 3.20 8.60
CA GLY A 94 -1.97 2.14 9.58
C GLY A 94 -0.57 1.52 9.41
N ALA A 95 -0.09 1.34 8.18
CA ALA A 95 1.27 0.89 7.90
C ALA A 95 2.32 1.89 8.43
N ALA A 96 2.13 3.19 8.16
CA ALA A 96 2.99 4.25 8.70
C ALA A 96 3.01 4.24 10.23
N PHE A 97 1.86 4.03 10.87
CA PHE A 97 1.74 3.90 12.32
C PHE A 97 2.49 2.67 12.85
N GLY A 98 2.26 1.50 12.26
CA GLY A 98 2.96 0.26 12.64
C GLY A 98 4.48 0.38 12.49
N ARG A 99 4.94 1.05 11.43
CA ARG A 99 6.37 1.32 11.21
C ARG A 99 6.93 2.32 12.22
N THR A 100 6.15 3.33 12.58
CA THR A 100 6.51 4.26 13.67
C THR A 100 6.64 3.51 15.00
N LEU A 101 5.71 2.60 15.30
CA LEU A 101 5.78 1.77 16.49
C LEU A 101 7.04 0.90 16.50
N SER A 102 7.39 0.28 15.37
CA SER A 102 8.63 -0.50 15.26
C SER A 102 9.89 0.36 15.44
N LEU A 103 9.91 1.60 14.92
CA LEU A 103 11.02 2.53 15.17
C LEU A 103 11.21 2.83 16.67
N LEU A 104 10.11 2.93 17.41
CA LEU A 104 10.11 3.25 18.84
C LEU A 104 10.41 2.04 19.73
N LEU A 105 9.86 0.86 19.40
CA LEU A 105 9.93 -0.33 20.24
C LEU A 105 11.07 -1.29 19.87
N ASP A 106 11.37 -1.45 18.58
CA ASP A 106 12.32 -2.47 18.09
C ASP A 106 13.74 -1.91 17.87
N LYS A 107 14.12 -0.87 18.63
CA LYS A 107 15.37 -0.11 18.44
C LYS A 107 16.62 -0.98 18.29
N GLN A 108 16.71 -2.09 19.03
CA GLN A 108 17.88 -3.00 18.97
C GLN A 108 17.88 -3.92 17.73
N LYS A 109 16.70 -4.29 17.22
CA LYS A 109 16.56 -5.08 15.98
C LYS A 109 16.73 -4.21 14.74
N ASN A 110 16.40 -2.92 14.85
CA ASN A 110 16.44 -1.94 13.76
C ASN A 110 17.79 -1.18 13.64
N ARG A 111 18.86 -1.57 14.35
CA ARG A 111 20.13 -0.78 14.40
C ARG A 111 20.87 -0.78 13.05
N GLY A 112 20.90 0.40 12.41
CA GLY A 112 21.68 0.70 11.19
C GLY A 112 21.14 1.95 10.48
N ASN A 113 21.79 2.39 9.38
CA ASN A 113 21.22 3.38 8.44
C ASN A 113 20.01 2.75 7.72
N GLY A 114 18.88 2.71 8.44
CA GLY A 114 17.66 2.03 8.03
C GLY A 114 16.77 2.90 7.15
N MET A 115 15.97 2.26 6.30
CA MET A 115 14.97 2.95 5.47
C MET A 115 13.69 3.31 6.25
N ILE A 116 13.58 2.91 7.52
CA ILE A 116 12.37 3.12 8.34
C ILE A 116 11.93 4.60 8.36
N PRO A 117 12.81 5.59 8.62
CA PRO A 117 12.42 7.00 8.59
C PRO A 117 12.02 7.53 7.21
N VAL A 118 12.41 6.84 6.12
CA VAL A 118 12.01 7.17 4.74
C VAL A 118 10.66 6.55 4.40
N TRP A 119 10.41 5.32 4.87
CA TRP A 119 9.17 4.61 4.59
C TRP A 119 7.97 5.19 5.35
N ILE A 120 8.14 5.67 6.59
CA ILE A 120 7.04 6.29 7.35
C ILE A 120 6.35 7.44 6.58
N PRO A 121 7.07 8.49 6.13
CA PRO A 121 6.43 9.56 5.37
C PRO A 121 5.91 9.07 4.02
N MET A 122 6.57 8.11 3.37
CA MET A 122 6.08 7.53 2.11
C MET A 122 4.72 6.84 2.31
N GLU A 123 4.59 6.00 3.33
CA GLU A 123 3.36 5.27 3.67
C GLU A 123 2.25 6.26 4.04
N PHE A 124 2.57 7.28 4.82
CA PHE A 124 1.61 8.32 5.19
C PHE A 124 1.14 9.13 3.98
N LEU A 125 2.06 9.59 3.13
CA LEU A 125 1.73 10.33 1.90
C LEU A 125 0.94 9.47 0.91
N SER A 126 1.19 8.17 0.87
CA SER A 126 0.41 7.22 0.07
C SER A 126 -1.03 7.14 0.52
N GLY A 127 -1.25 7.02 1.84
CA GLY A 127 -2.58 7.06 2.42
C GLY A 127 -3.32 8.37 2.12
N LEU A 128 -2.64 9.51 2.26
CA LEU A 128 -3.19 10.83 1.93
C LEU A 128 -3.53 10.97 0.44
N ALA A 129 -2.67 10.49 -0.45
CA ALA A 129 -2.89 10.55 -1.88
C ALA A 129 -4.06 9.65 -2.32
N ILE A 130 -4.20 8.46 -1.72
CA ILE A 130 -5.37 7.59 -1.95
C ILE A 130 -6.65 8.26 -1.43
N ALA A 131 -6.58 8.97 -0.29
CA ALA A 131 -7.69 9.72 0.31
C ALA A 131 -7.97 11.08 -0.36
N ALA A 132 -7.21 11.47 -1.38
CA ALA A 132 -7.38 12.75 -2.08
C ALA A 132 -8.80 13.03 -2.62
N PRO A 133 -9.67 12.05 -2.95
CA PRO A 133 -11.06 12.33 -3.29
C PRO A 133 -11.83 13.11 -2.22
N ILE A 134 -11.43 13.07 -0.94
CA ILE A 134 -12.07 13.86 0.13
C ILE A 134 -12.02 15.37 -0.15
N LEU A 135 -11.00 15.83 -0.89
CA LEU A 135 -10.82 17.25 -1.22
C LEU A 135 -12.03 17.84 -1.97
N GLN A 136 -12.85 17.00 -2.62
CA GLN A 136 -14.08 17.43 -3.27
C GLN A 136 -15.12 18.06 -2.34
N PHE A 137 -15.00 17.84 -1.03
CA PHE A 137 -15.90 18.38 -0.01
C PHE A 137 -15.30 19.58 0.74
N MET A 138 -14.07 19.97 0.42
CA MET A 138 -13.35 21.05 1.09
C MET A 138 -13.46 22.39 0.34
N GLY A 139 -14.33 22.47 -0.68
CA GLY A 139 -14.60 23.67 -1.49
C GLY A 139 -16.09 23.96 -1.56
#